data_AF-A0A523B123-F1
#
_entry.id   AF-A0A523B123-F1
#
_cell.length_a   1.000
_cell.length_b   1.000
_cell.length_c   1.000
_cell.angle_alpha   90.00
_cell.angle_beta   90.00
_cell.angle_gamma   90.00
#
_symmetry.space_group_name_H-M   'P 1'
#
loop_
_entity.id
_entity.type
_entity.pdbx_description
1 polymer ?
#
loop_
_entity_poly.entity_id
_entity_poly.type
_entity_poly.pdbx_seq_one_letter_code
_entity_poly.pdbx_strand_id
1 'polypeptide(L)'
;MRYIPVRIIDVAGLVRGAHQGKGLGNRFLDSLRMASALLHVVDAAGSTDENGRPCPPGTHDPLEDLAFLEEEIDLWLCGILERGWKKFTRTVELRGEDLEKELSKRLSGLGITEEQVSLALQRAPLDPSHPLELARELRKLSKPIMVVANKADLEPAQRNVERIRAAGYTVIPVSSEAELLLRRAAARGLISYRPGDSSFSILKPEVLTPEQLRALEAVRRYLEKWGSTGVQECLDTAVYKFLNLIAVYPVEDENKLTDKEGNVLPDAFLVPRGTTARQLAYKIHTELGESFLYAIDARTKRRVGEDYQLKDGDVISIVAAKGR
;
A
#
# COMPACT_ATOMS: atom_id res chain seq x y z
N MET A 1 10.06 -19.37 -2.63
CA MET A 1 9.27 -18.22 -2.19
C MET A 1 10.19 -17.01 -2.24
N ARG A 2 9.72 -15.87 -2.75
CA ARG A 2 10.56 -14.68 -2.96
C ARG A 2 9.93 -13.48 -2.29
N TYR A 3 10.71 -12.77 -1.49
CA TYR A 3 10.31 -11.50 -0.90
C TYR A 3 10.80 -10.38 -1.81
N ILE A 4 9.87 -9.52 -2.24
CA ILE A 4 10.20 -8.34 -3.03
C ILE A 4 10.22 -7.15 -2.07
N PRO A 5 11.32 -6.36 -2.04
CA PRO A 5 11.41 -5.23 -1.14
C PRO A 5 10.37 -4.16 -1.53
N VAL A 6 9.68 -3.64 -0.51
CA VAL A 6 8.78 -2.50 -0.64
C VAL A 6 9.24 -1.38 0.28
N ARG A 7 9.04 -0.13 -0.13
CA ARG A 7 9.37 1.02 0.69
C ARG A 7 8.20 1.35 1.61
N ILE A 8 8.41 1.26 2.92
CA ILE A 8 7.47 1.71 3.93
C ILE A 8 7.99 3.02 4.50
N ILE A 9 7.11 4.00 4.63
CA ILE A 9 7.41 5.28 5.26
C ILE A 9 6.65 5.29 6.58
N ASP A 10 7.39 5.37 7.68
CA ASP A 10 6.77 5.58 8.99
C ASP A 10 6.32 7.03 9.09
N VAL A 11 5.03 7.22 9.37
CA VAL A 11 4.42 8.55 9.46
C VAL A 11 3.98 8.75 10.90
N ALA A 12 4.41 9.87 11.50
CA ALA A 12 4.06 10.21 12.87
C ALA A 12 2.53 10.26 13.07
N GLY A 13 2.04 10.10 14.30
CA GLY A 13 0.61 10.26 14.58
C GLY A 13 0.11 11.66 14.21
N LEU A 14 -1.06 11.74 13.60
CA LEU A 14 -1.78 12.99 13.40
C LEU A 14 -2.43 13.43 14.72
N VAL A 15 -2.30 14.71 15.04
CA VAL A 15 -3.06 15.35 16.12
C VAL A 15 -4.19 16.16 15.50
N ARG A 16 -5.34 16.28 16.19
CA ARG A 16 -6.47 17.10 15.75
C ARG A 16 -6.04 18.50 15.31
N GLY A 17 -6.50 18.95 14.14
CA GLY A 17 -6.21 20.29 13.61
C GLY A 17 -4.85 20.42 12.89
N ALA A 18 -4.21 19.30 12.54
CA ALA A 18 -2.94 19.32 11.82
C ALA A 18 -3.05 19.92 10.40
N HIS A 19 -4.22 19.82 9.75
CA HIS A 19 -4.48 20.48 8.47
C HIS A 19 -4.33 22.01 8.52
N GLN A 20 -4.44 22.64 9.71
CA GLN A 20 -4.29 24.09 9.90
C GLN A 20 -2.83 24.56 9.96
N GLY A 21 -1.86 23.66 9.76
CA GLY A 21 -0.44 24.00 9.73
C GLY A 21 0.20 24.23 11.12
N LYS A 22 -0.47 23.82 12.20
CA LYS A 22 0.09 23.86 13.56
C LYS A 22 0.94 22.60 13.83
N GLY A 23 2.23 22.78 14.11
CA GLY A 23 3.10 21.74 14.68
C GLY A 23 3.58 20.65 13.72
N LEU A 24 3.78 19.43 14.27
CA LEU A 24 4.32 18.23 13.59
C LEU A 24 3.48 17.77 12.38
N GLY A 25 2.27 18.30 12.21
CA GLY A 25 1.35 17.99 11.11
C GLY A 25 1.93 18.25 9.71
N ASN A 26 2.75 19.28 9.51
CA ASN A 26 3.34 19.51 8.17
C ASN A 26 4.27 18.37 7.71
N ARG A 27 5.01 17.74 8.63
CA ARG A 27 5.87 16.59 8.30
C ARG A 27 5.06 15.34 7.95
N PHE A 28 3.91 15.16 8.60
CA PHE A 28 2.94 14.12 8.26
C PHE A 28 2.46 14.29 6.83
N LEU A 29 2.02 15.49 6.49
CA LEU A 29 1.46 15.84 5.19
C LEU A 29 2.51 15.74 4.05
N ASP A 30 3.76 16.08 4.32
CA ASP A 30 4.86 15.87 3.37
C ASP A 30 5.19 14.38 3.16
N SER A 31 5.00 13.54 4.18
CA SER A 31 5.15 12.09 4.04
C SER A 31 4.01 11.48 3.23
N LEU A 32 2.77 11.97 3.44
CA LEU A 32 1.60 11.59 2.64
C LEU A 32 1.77 11.90 1.16
N ARG A 33 2.44 13.01 0.83
CA ARG A 33 2.74 13.41 -0.55
C ARG A 33 3.45 12.29 -1.33
N MET A 34 4.40 11.60 -0.69
CA MET A 34 5.19 10.54 -1.31
C MET A 34 4.52 9.16 -1.28
N ALA A 35 3.49 8.97 -0.46
CA ALA A 35 2.85 7.68 -0.28
C ALA A 35 1.88 7.38 -1.43
N SER A 36 1.92 6.16 -1.98
CA SER A 36 0.96 5.71 -3.01
C SER A 36 -0.29 5.06 -2.43
N ALA A 37 -0.20 4.56 -1.20
CA ALA A 37 -1.32 4.00 -0.42
C ALA A 37 -1.05 4.25 1.07
N LEU A 38 -2.11 4.27 1.88
CA LEU A 38 -2.02 4.51 3.31
C LEU A 38 -2.49 3.27 4.09
N LEU A 39 -1.64 2.82 5.00
CA LEU A 39 -1.95 1.77 5.98
C LEU A 39 -2.33 2.45 7.29
N HIS A 40 -3.62 2.64 7.52
CA HIS A 40 -4.07 3.27 8.76
C HIS A 40 -4.20 2.24 9.87
N VAL A 41 -3.22 2.24 10.77
CA VAL A 41 -3.25 1.39 11.97
C VAL A 41 -4.21 1.98 12.99
N VAL A 42 -5.23 1.19 13.36
CA VAL A 42 -6.22 1.53 14.40
C VAL A 42 -6.20 0.49 15.50
N ASP A 43 -6.48 0.91 16.72
CA ASP A 43 -6.70 -0.01 17.84
C ASP A 43 -8.10 -0.63 17.71
N ALA A 44 -8.18 -1.83 17.16
CA ALA A 44 -9.46 -2.51 16.96
C ALA A 44 -10.16 -2.84 18.28
N ALA A 45 -9.41 -3.01 19.37
CA ALA A 45 -9.94 -3.34 20.67
C ALA A 45 -10.51 -2.12 21.41
N GLY A 46 -10.30 -0.89 20.91
CA GLY A 46 -10.74 0.33 21.60
C GLY A 46 -10.07 0.48 22.98
N SER A 47 -8.81 0.05 23.08
CA SER A 47 -8.01 0.07 24.32
C SER A 47 -7.07 1.27 24.42
N THR A 48 -7.26 2.27 23.56
CA THR A 48 -6.58 3.56 23.61
C THR A 48 -7.59 4.68 23.46
N ASP A 49 -7.42 5.77 24.21
CA ASP A 49 -8.22 6.99 24.04
C ASP A 49 -7.77 7.80 22.80
N GLU A 50 -8.47 8.90 22.50
CA GLU A 50 -8.17 9.81 21.38
C GLU A 50 -6.76 10.42 21.41
N ASN A 51 -6.08 10.40 22.57
CA ASN A 51 -4.72 10.89 22.73
C ASN A 51 -3.68 9.75 22.69
N GLY A 52 -4.11 8.52 22.39
CA GLY A 52 -3.28 7.33 22.35
C GLY A 52 -2.90 6.77 23.73
N ARG A 53 -3.58 7.18 24.81
CA ARG A 53 -3.31 6.69 26.16
C ARG A 53 -4.05 5.38 26.40
N PRO A 54 -3.44 4.38 27.08
CA PRO A 54 -4.11 3.12 27.37
C PRO A 54 -5.39 3.33 28.19
N CYS A 55 -6.47 2.70 27.77
CA CYS A 55 -7.74 2.62 28.49
C CYS A 55 -8.28 1.19 28.45
N PRO A 56 -9.28 0.83 29.29
CA PRO A 56 -9.87 -0.50 29.25
C PRO A 56 -10.40 -0.85 27.84
N PRO A 57 -10.22 -2.09 27.33
CA PRO A 57 -10.72 -2.48 26.03
C PRO A 57 -12.23 -2.23 25.87
N GLY A 58 -12.62 -1.69 24.73
CA GLY A 58 -14.01 -1.32 24.42
C GLY A 58 -14.43 0.06 24.92
N THR A 59 -13.51 0.86 25.45
CA THR A 59 -13.83 2.23 25.91
C THR A 59 -13.95 3.21 24.75
N HIS A 60 -13.08 3.09 23.74
CA HIS A 60 -13.04 4.00 22.58
C HIS A 60 -13.56 3.34 21.31
N ASP A 61 -14.18 4.11 20.41
CA ASP A 61 -14.70 3.60 19.14
C ASP A 61 -13.68 3.80 18.00
N PRO A 62 -13.13 2.71 17.41
CA PRO A 62 -12.14 2.84 16.33
C PRO A 62 -12.68 3.52 15.07
N LEU A 63 -14.00 3.52 14.86
CA LEU A 63 -14.63 4.23 13.75
C LEU A 63 -14.51 5.75 13.85
N GLU A 64 -14.44 6.29 15.07
CA GLU A 64 -14.21 7.73 15.28
C GLU A 64 -12.80 8.12 14.85
N ASP A 65 -11.80 7.30 15.17
CA ASP A 65 -10.41 7.51 14.74
C ASP A 65 -10.28 7.47 13.21
N LEU A 66 -10.97 6.52 12.57
CA LEU A 66 -11.02 6.42 11.11
C LEU A 66 -11.60 7.68 10.48
N ALA A 67 -12.80 8.09 10.93
CA ALA A 67 -13.49 9.26 10.40
C ALA A 67 -12.65 10.53 10.61
N PHE A 68 -12.00 10.65 11.77
CA PHE A 68 -11.11 11.76 12.08
C PHE A 68 -9.91 11.83 11.11
N LEU A 69 -9.22 10.71 10.87
CA LEU A 69 -8.08 10.71 9.94
C LEU A 69 -8.52 11.11 8.52
N GLU A 70 -9.62 10.53 8.06
CA GLU A 70 -10.16 10.83 6.73
C GLU A 70 -10.48 12.31 6.56
N GLU A 71 -11.18 12.89 7.54
CA GLU A 71 -11.54 14.30 7.53
C GLU A 71 -10.30 15.20 7.51
N GLU A 72 -9.26 14.91 8.29
CA GLU A 72 -8.02 15.69 8.29
C GLU A 72 -7.29 15.66 6.94
N ILE A 73 -7.25 14.51 6.26
CA ILE A 73 -6.62 14.39 4.94
C ILE A 73 -7.47 15.12 3.88
N ASP A 74 -8.80 15.00 3.96
CA ASP A 74 -9.73 15.68 3.06
C ASP A 74 -9.62 17.20 3.21
N LEU A 75 -9.57 17.72 4.44
CA LEU A 75 -9.38 19.14 4.74
C LEU A 75 -8.01 19.64 4.30
N TRP A 76 -6.96 18.84 4.48
CA TRP A 76 -5.63 19.19 3.98
C TRP A 76 -5.60 19.35 2.47
N LEU A 77 -6.15 18.38 1.74
CA LEU A 77 -6.20 18.43 0.27
C LEU A 77 -7.10 19.58 -0.21
N CYS A 78 -8.22 19.82 0.47
CA CYS A 78 -9.07 20.99 0.25
C CYS A 78 -8.26 22.29 0.41
N GLY A 79 -7.50 22.45 1.50
CA GLY A 79 -6.64 23.61 1.73
C GLY A 79 -5.57 23.81 0.65
N ILE A 80 -5.08 22.74 0.02
CA ILE A 80 -4.17 22.85 -1.13
C ILE A 80 -4.90 23.43 -2.36
N LEU A 81 -6.13 22.97 -2.62
CA LEU A 81 -6.96 23.40 -3.74
C LEU A 81 -7.44 24.85 -3.58
N GLU A 82 -7.91 25.21 -2.38
CA GLU A 82 -8.48 26.52 -2.05
C GLU A 82 -7.54 27.69 -2.36
N ARG A 83 -6.22 27.49 -2.19
CA ARG A 83 -5.18 28.51 -2.47
C ARG A 83 -5.20 28.96 -3.93
N GLY A 84 -5.94 30.03 -4.22
CA GLY A 84 -6.09 30.57 -5.58
C GLY A 84 -7.14 29.84 -6.43
N TRP A 85 -8.03 29.03 -5.82
CA TRP A 85 -9.07 28.26 -6.53
C TRP A 85 -9.94 29.12 -7.43
N LYS A 86 -10.54 30.20 -6.90
CA LYS A 86 -11.44 31.09 -7.66
C LYS A 86 -10.78 31.75 -8.87
N LYS A 87 -9.49 32.08 -8.77
CA LYS A 87 -8.74 32.66 -9.89
C LYS A 87 -8.43 31.59 -10.93
N PHE A 88 -8.05 30.39 -10.48
CA PHE A 88 -7.77 29.25 -11.34
C PHE A 88 -9.00 28.86 -12.17
N THR A 89 -10.14 28.59 -11.53
CA THR A 89 -11.37 28.18 -12.23
C THR A 89 -11.81 29.19 -13.27
N ARG A 90 -11.86 30.48 -12.89
CA ARG A 90 -12.20 31.58 -13.81
C ARG A 90 -11.22 31.72 -14.97
N THR A 91 -9.93 31.51 -14.75
CA THR A 91 -8.91 31.64 -15.81
C THR A 91 -9.04 30.51 -16.83
N VAL A 92 -9.23 29.28 -16.35
CA VAL A 92 -9.41 28.10 -17.21
C VAL A 92 -10.68 28.26 -18.07
N GLU A 93 -11.79 28.68 -17.45
CA GLU A 93 -13.05 28.96 -18.16
C GLU A 93 -12.89 30.06 -19.23
N LEU A 94 -12.21 31.17 -18.90
CA LEU A 94 -12.03 32.29 -19.83
C LEU A 94 -11.07 31.97 -20.98
N ARG A 95 -10.06 31.13 -20.74
CA ARG A 95 -9.06 30.77 -21.76
C ARG A 95 -9.45 29.56 -22.61
N GLY A 96 -10.49 28.81 -22.22
CA GLY A 96 -10.86 27.55 -22.87
C GLY A 96 -9.77 26.48 -22.72
N GLU A 97 -8.97 26.56 -21.66
CA GLU A 97 -7.94 25.57 -21.36
C GLU A 97 -8.58 24.30 -20.78
N ASP A 98 -7.90 23.16 -20.93
CA ASP A 98 -8.36 21.88 -20.43
C ASP A 98 -8.20 21.82 -18.90
N LEU A 99 -9.32 21.89 -18.18
CA LEU A 99 -9.37 21.92 -16.72
C LEU A 99 -8.70 20.69 -16.10
N GLU A 100 -8.84 19.53 -16.72
CA GLU A 100 -8.28 18.27 -16.22
C GLU A 100 -6.75 18.33 -16.24
N LYS A 101 -6.18 18.82 -17.34
CA LYS A 101 -4.73 18.97 -17.51
C LYS A 101 -4.14 20.01 -16.57
N GLU A 102 -4.77 21.17 -16.45
CA GLU A 102 -4.26 22.23 -15.58
C GLU A 102 -4.36 21.84 -14.09
N LEU A 103 -5.44 21.15 -13.70
CA LEU A 103 -5.57 20.63 -12.34
C LEU A 103 -4.56 19.51 -12.06
N SER A 104 -4.36 18.60 -13.00
CA SER A 104 -3.33 17.54 -12.93
C SER A 104 -1.93 18.14 -12.78
N LYS A 105 -1.56 19.15 -13.58
CA LYS A 105 -0.27 19.85 -13.44
C LYS A 105 -0.08 20.44 -12.04
N ARG A 106 -1.12 21.09 -11.50
CA ARG A 106 -1.09 21.68 -10.16
C ARG A 106 -0.95 20.63 -9.05
N LEU A 107 -1.55 19.46 -9.23
CA LEU A 107 -1.57 18.35 -8.28
C LEU A 107 -0.47 17.30 -8.51
N SER A 108 0.33 17.44 -9.57
CA SER A 108 1.42 16.53 -9.93
C SER A 108 2.40 16.31 -8.78
N GLY A 109 2.66 17.35 -7.98
CA GLY A 109 3.51 17.30 -6.79
C GLY A 109 2.96 16.43 -5.65
N LEU A 110 1.73 15.93 -5.74
CA LEU A 110 1.11 14.97 -4.81
C LEU A 110 1.04 13.55 -5.40
N GLY A 111 1.53 13.35 -6.63
CA GLY A 111 1.42 12.08 -7.35
C GLY A 111 0.02 11.78 -7.87
N ILE A 112 -0.82 12.81 -8.04
CA ILE A 112 -2.16 12.67 -8.61
C ILE A 112 -2.04 12.71 -10.13
N THR A 113 -2.60 11.70 -10.79
CA THR A 113 -2.57 11.53 -12.26
C THR A 113 -3.76 12.22 -12.94
N GLU A 114 -3.63 12.48 -14.24
CA GLU A 114 -4.72 13.05 -15.06
C GLU A 114 -5.96 12.15 -15.06
N GLU A 115 -5.78 10.83 -15.11
CA GLU A 115 -6.88 9.86 -15.02
C GLU A 115 -7.64 9.96 -13.68
N GLN A 116 -6.92 10.09 -12.56
CA GLN A 116 -7.53 10.28 -11.25
C GLN A 116 -8.28 11.61 -11.14
N VAL A 117 -7.75 12.67 -11.76
CA VAL A 117 -8.42 13.98 -11.82
C VAL A 117 -9.71 13.90 -12.63
N SER A 118 -9.65 13.30 -13.82
CA SER A 118 -10.81 13.12 -14.69
C SER A 118 -11.93 12.34 -13.98
N LEU A 119 -11.57 11.22 -13.35
CA LEU A 119 -12.53 10.40 -12.59
C LEU A 119 -13.08 11.13 -11.36
N ALA A 120 -12.28 11.93 -10.67
CA ALA A 120 -12.75 12.74 -9.54
C ALA A 120 -13.76 13.81 -9.99
N LEU A 121 -13.50 14.51 -11.10
CA LEU A 121 -14.39 15.54 -11.64
C LEU A 121 -15.72 14.96 -12.16
N GLN A 122 -15.71 13.72 -12.66
CA GLN A 122 -16.93 13.01 -13.05
C GLN A 122 -17.81 12.65 -11.84
N ARG A 123 -17.21 12.38 -10.68
CA ARG A 123 -17.92 11.99 -9.44
C ARG A 123 -18.35 13.18 -8.60
N ALA A 124 -17.54 14.23 -8.57
CA ALA A 124 -17.79 15.46 -7.84
C ALA A 124 -17.66 16.64 -8.80
N PRO A 125 -18.79 17.26 -9.22
CA PRO A 125 -18.74 18.41 -10.11
C PRO A 125 -17.98 19.57 -9.45
N LEU A 126 -17.37 20.39 -10.29
CA LEU A 126 -16.58 21.52 -9.84
C LEU A 126 -17.46 22.54 -9.10
N ASP A 127 -17.22 22.75 -7.81
CA ASP A 127 -17.78 23.88 -7.07
C ASP A 127 -16.74 25.02 -6.98
N PRO A 128 -16.98 26.18 -7.60
CA PRO A 128 -16.10 27.35 -7.51
C PRO A 128 -16.01 27.95 -6.09
N SER A 129 -16.97 27.64 -5.21
CA SER A 129 -17.06 28.18 -3.86
C SER A 129 -16.24 27.37 -2.86
N HIS A 130 -16.29 26.03 -2.92
CA HIS A 130 -15.59 25.17 -1.99
C HIS A 130 -15.18 23.82 -2.61
N PRO A 131 -13.88 23.51 -2.73
CA PRO A 131 -13.41 22.30 -3.42
C PRO A 131 -13.40 21.03 -2.53
N LEU A 132 -14.16 20.97 -1.44
CA LEU A 132 -14.09 19.87 -0.47
C LEU A 132 -14.56 18.52 -1.04
N GLU A 133 -15.67 18.50 -1.77
CA GLU A 133 -16.16 17.26 -2.39
C GLU A 133 -15.17 16.73 -3.43
N LEU A 134 -14.56 17.63 -4.21
CA LEU A 134 -13.49 17.28 -5.14
C LEU A 134 -12.26 16.74 -4.39
N ALA A 135 -11.88 17.35 -3.27
CA ALA A 135 -10.78 16.88 -2.42
C ALA A 135 -11.06 15.46 -1.89
N ARG A 136 -12.28 15.19 -1.42
CA ARG A 136 -12.70 13.86 -0.93
C ARG A 136 -12.53 12.79 -2.01
N GLU A 137 -13.02 13.05 -3.23
CA GLU A 137 -12.89 12.09 -4.32
C GLU A 137 -11.44 11.92 -4.79
N LEU A 138 -10.68 13.01 -4.88
CA LEU A 138 -9.24 12.95 -5.18
C LEU A 138 -8.48 12.14 -4.14
N ARG A 139 -8.76 12.31 -2.85
CA ARG A 139 -8.14 11.53 -1.77
C ARG A 139 -8.43 10.04 -1.93
N LYS A 140 -9.70 9.65 -2.15
CA LYS A 140 -10.09 8.24 -2.34
C LYS A 140 -9.34 7.58 -3.51
N LEU A 141 -9.12 8.33 -4.60
CA LEU A 141 -8.46 7.82 -5.81
C LEU A 141 -6.93 7.83 -5.72
N SER A 142 -6.35 8.87 -5.12
CA SER A 142 -4.90 9.08 -5.11
C SER A 142 -4.18 8.52 -3.89
N LYS A 143 -4.86 8.46 -2.75
CA LYS A 143 -4.34 7.99 -1.47
C LYS A 143 -5.33 7.01 -0.85
N PRO A 144 -5.56 5.83 -1.47
CA PRO A 144 -6.48 4.85 -0.92
C PRO A 144 -6.01 4.40 0.46
N ILE A 145 -6.95 4.33 1.41
CA ILE A 145 -6.70 4.01 2.81
C ILE A 145 -7.15 2.58 3.09
N MET A 146 -6.24 1.75 3.58
CA MET A 146 -6.55 0.43 4.10
C MET A 146 -6.46 0.48 5.62
N VAL A 147 -7.46 -0.10 6.29
CA VAL A 147 -7.50 -0.15 7.75
C VAL A 147 -6.75 -1.38 8.24
N VAL A 148 -5.74 -1.15 9.08
CA VAL A 148 -4.99 -2.18 9.79
C VAL A 148 -5.53 -2.21 11.21
N ALA A 149 -6.47 -3.12 11.46
CA ALA A 149 -7.15 -3.26 12.74
C ALA A 149 -6.26 -4.04 13.71
N ASN A 150 -5.33 -3.33 14.37
CA ASN A 150 -4.37 -3.90 15.28
C ASN A 150 -4.99 -4.28 16.64
N LYS A 151 -4.32 -5.13 17.42
CA LYS A 151 -4.83 -5.72 18.67
C LYS A 151 -6.08 -6.58 18.46
N ALA A 152 -6.16 -7.23 17.30
CA ALA A 152 -7.25 -8.14 16.95
C ALA A 152 -7.30 -9.42 17.82
N ASP A 153 -6.30 -9.61 18.67
CA ASP A 153 -6.21 -10.66 19.68
C ASP A 153 -7.07 -10.42 20.93
N LEU A 154 -7.59 -9.21 21.13
CA LEU A 154 -8.49 -8.88 22.24
C LEU A 154 -9.97 -9.10 21.88
N GLU A 155 -10.81 -9.43 22.87
CA GLU A 155 -12.22 -9.80 22.64
C GLU A 155 -13.05 -8.74 21.89
N PRO A 156 -13.01 -7.43 22.22
CA PRO A 156 -13.84 -6.43 21.53
C PRO A 156 -13.49 -6.25 20.06
N ALA A 157 -12.28 -6.65 19.66
CA ALA A 157 -11.74 -6.35 18.35
C ALA A 157 -12.52 -7.01 17.22
N GLN A 158 -13.04 -8.22 17.42
CA GLN A 158 -13.81 -8.91 16.37
C GLN A 158 -15.04 -8.11 15.95
N ARG A 159 -15.82 -7.64 16.92
CA ARG A 159 -17.02 -6.82 16.66
C ARG A 159 -16.66 -5.53 15.93
N ASN A 160 -15.58 -4.87 16.34
CA ASN A 160 -15.15 -3.62 15.71
C ASN A 160 -14.62 -3.83 14.29
N VAL A 161 -13.89 -4.91 14.02
CA VAL A 161 -13.47 -5.28 12.66
C VAL A 161 -14.68 -5.49 11.76
N GLU A 162 -15.72 -6.17 12.23
CA GLU A 162 -16.97 -6.35 11.47
C GLU A 162 -17.69 -5.02 11.23
N ARG A 163 -17.75 -4.13 12.21
CA ARG A 163 -18.32 -2.78 12.05
C ARG A 163 -17.56 -1.96 11.01
N ILE A 164 -16.22 -2.01 11.02
CA ILE A 164 -15.37 -1.32 10.04
C ILE A 164 -15.60 -1.89 8.63
N ARG A 165 -15.73 -3.21 8.48
CA ARG A 165 -16.10 -3.85 7.19
C ARG A 165 -17.48 -3.37 6.72
N ALA A 166 -18.47 -3.34 7.62
CA ALA A 166 -19.82 -2.91 7.30
C ALA A 166 -19.89 -1.43 6.88
N ALA A 167 -18.99 -0.59 7.37
CA ALA A 167 -18.83 0.80 6.95
C ALA A 167 -18.15 0.95 5.56
N GLY A 168 -17.78 -0.15 4.89
CA GLY A 168 -17.24 -0.14 3.52
C GLY A 168 -15.72 -0.07 3.43
N TYR A 169 -15.01 -0.09 4.56
CA TYR A 169 -13.55 -0.07 4.56
C TYR A 169 -12.97 -1.46 4.24
N THR A 170 -11.85 -1.48 3.50
CA THR A 170 -11.01 -2.67 3.48
C THR A 170 -10.22 -2.72 4.78
N VAL A 171 -10.55 -3.68 5.64
CA VAL A 171 -9.90 -3.86 6.93
C VAL A 171 -9.32 -5.26 7.08
N ILE A 172 -8.08 -5.29 7.56
CA ILE A 172 -7.36 -6.51 7.87
C ILE A 172 -7.11 -6.54 9.39
N PRO A 173 -7.57 -7.59 10.08
CA PRO A 173 -7.29 -7.80 11.49
C PRO A 173 -5.81 -8.13 11.66
N VAL A 174 -5.14 -7.46 12.60
CA VAL A 174 -3.71 -7.61 12.81
C VAL A 174 -3.40 -7.79 14.29
N SER A 175 -2.42 -8.63 14.59
CA SER A 175 -1.72 -8.61 15.88
C SER A 175 -0.24 -8.38 15.63
N SER A 176 0.19 -7.12 15.75
CA SER A 176 1.59 -6.75 15.53
C SER A 176 2.52 -7.32 16.59
N GLU A 177 2.02 -7.49 17.81
CA GLU A 177 2.75 -8.14 18.90
C GLU A 177 2.98 -9.63 18.63
N ALA A 178 1.97 -10.34 18.12
CA ALA A 178 2.10 -11.73 17.70
C ALA A 178 3.16 -11.90 16.60
N GLU A 179 3.10 -11.08 15.54
CA GLU A 179 4.09 -11.11 14.45
C GLU A 179 5.51 -10.84 14.97
N LEU A 180 5.67 -9.84 15.84
CA LEU A 180 6.97 -9.50 16.41
C LEU A 180 7.52 -10.64 17.27
N LEU A 181 6.67 -11.29 18.06
CA LEU A 181 7.04 -12.45 18.87
C LEU A 181 7.52 -13.60 17.99
N LEU A 182 6.75 -13.97 16.96
CA LEU A 182 7.08 -15.08 16.07
C LEU A 182 8.37 -14.80 15.28
N ARG A 183 8.54 -13.58 14.74
CA ARG A 183 9.77 -13.22 14.01
C ARG A 183 11.00 -13.26 14.91
N ARG A 184 10.91 -12.77 16.14
CA ARG A 184 12.02 -12.83 17.12
C ARG A 184 12.34 -14.26 17.52
N ALA A 185 11.33 -15.10 17.73
CA ALA A 185 11.53 -16.50 18.08
C ALA A 185 12.14 -17.30 16.91
N ALA A 186 11.69 -17.05 15.68
CA ALA A 186 12.23 -17.66 14.47
C ALA A 186 13.68 -17.24 14.20
N ALA A 187 14.00 -15.95 14.38
CA ALA A 187 15.37 -15.44 14.23
C ALA A 187 16.35 -16.07 15.24
N ARG A 188 15.86 -16.50 16.41
CA ARG A 188 16.64 -17.23 17.42
C ARG A 188 16.67 -18.75 17.18
N GLY A 189 16.02 -19.25 16.13
CA GLY A 189 15.92 -20.68 15.84
C GLY A 189 15.12 -21.48 16.88
N LEU A 190 14.24 -20.82 17.64
CA LEU A 190 13.37 -21.46 18.63
C LEU A 190 12.14 -22.07 17.98
N ILE A 191 11.64 -21.44 16.92
CA ILE A 191 10.49 -21.89 16.13
C ILE A 191 10.82 -21.85 14.63
N SER A 192 10.07 -22.64 13.86
CA SER A 192 9.96 -22.49 12.41
C SER A 192 8.66 -21.75 12.10
N TYR A 193 8.80 -20.51 11.65
CA TYR A 193 7.72 -19.62 11.25
C TYR A 193 8.18 -18.78 10.07
N ARG A 194 7.30 -18.55 9.10
CA ARG A 194 7.52 -17.58 8.03
C ARG A 194 6.44 -16.49 8.12
N PRO A 195 6.79 -15.21 7.86
CA PRO A 195 5.81 -14.14 7.86
C PRO A 195 4.60 -14.46 6.97
N GLY A 196 3.40 -14.41 7.55
CA GLY A 196 2.15 -14.72 6.86
C GLY A 196 1.71 -16.19 6.93
N ASP A 197 2.51 -17.10 7.49
CA ASP A 197 2.09 -18.49 7.70
C ASP A 197 0.94 -18.56 8.72
N SER A 198 0.01 -19.49 8.48
CA SER A 198 -1.12 -19.76 9.38
C SER A 198 -0.76 -20.60 10.60
N SER A 199 0.47 -21.08 10.67
CA SER A 199 0.95 -21.91 11.78
C SER A 199 2.46 -21.82 11.92
N PHE A 200 2.97 -22.31 13.05
CA PHE A 200 4.40 -22.41 13.31
C PHE A 200 4.71 -23.67 14.12
N SER A 201 5.93 -24.18 13.96
CA SER A 201 6.42 -25.36 14.68
C SER A 201 7.47 -24.96 15.71
N ILE A 202 7.40 -25.52 16.92
CA ILE A 202 8.40 -25.29 17.97
C ILE A 202 9.55 -26.26 17.75
N LEU A 203 10.77 -25.76 17.59
CA LEU A 203 11.96 -26.57 17.33
C LEU A 203 12.68 -26.97 18.62
N LYS A 204 12.67 -26.09 19.63
CA LYS A 204 13.41 -26.27 20.90
C LYS A 204 12.50 -26.00 22.10
N PRO A 205 11.58 -26.92 22.45
CA PRO A 205 10.64 -26.72 23.56
C PRO A 205 11.34 -26.63 24.92
N GLU A 206 12.48 -27.30 25.08
CA GLU A 206 13.25 -27.34 26.33
C GLU A 206 13.92 -26.02 26.75
N VAL A 207 14.10 -25.08 25.81
CA VAL A 207 14.73 -23.78 26.06
C VAL A 207 13.70 -22.70 26.40
N LEU A 208 12.41 -22.97 26.18
CA LEU A 208 11.34 -21.98 26.34
C LEU A 208 10.87 -21.93 27.79
N THR A 209 10.66 -20.71 28.30
CA THR A 209 10.03 -20.53 29.61
C THR A 209 8.54 -20.85 29.55
N PRO A 210 7.90 -21.21 30.69
CA PRO A 210 6.44 -21.41 30.74
C PRO A 210 5.64 -20.20 30.25
N GLU A 211 6.14 -18.99 30.47
CA GLU A 211 5.53 -17.75 29.96
C GLU A 211 5.60 -17.65 28.43
N GLN A 212 6.75 -17.98 27.84
CA GLN A 212 6.92 -17.98 26.39
C GLN A 212 6.03 -19.03 25.72
N LEU A 213 5.90 -20.20 26.32
CA LEU A 213 5.00 -21.25 25.84
C LEU A 213 3.54 -20.78 25.85
N ARG A 214 3.08 -20.17 26.96
CA ARG A 214 1.73 -19.58 27.03
C ARG A 214 1.50 -18.49 25.99
N ALA A 215 2.49 -17.62 25.76
CA ALA A 215 2.40 -16.59 24.73
C ALA A 215 2.30 -17.19 23.31
N LEU A 216 3.12 -18.20 23.01
CA LEU A 216 3.04 -18.91 21.72
C LEU A 216 1.71 -19.64 21.54
N GLU A 217 1.15 -20.24 22.60
CA GLU A 217 -0.18 -20.84 22.56
C GLU A 217 -1.29 -19.81 22.30
N ALA A 218 -1.20 -18.63 22.92
CA ALA A 218 -2.13 -17.53 22.65
C ALA A 218 -2.05 -17.08 21.18
N VAL A 219 -0.83 -16.95 20.65
CA VAL A 219 -0.63 -16.64 19.21
C VAL A 219 -1.17 -17.76 18.32
N ARG A 220 -1.00 -19.03 18.68
CA ARG A 220 -1.56 -20.15 17.90
C ARG A 220 -3.09 -20.06 17.82
N ARG A 221 -3.77 -19.77 18.93
CA ARG A 221 -5.24 -19.56 18.93
C ARG A 221 -5.64 -18.38 18.05
N TYR A 222 -4.85 -17.30 18.07
CA TYR A 222 -5.08 -16.15 17.19
C TYR A 222 -4.95 -16.54 15.71
N LEU A 223 -3.90 -17.28 15.34
CA LEU A 223 -3.68 -17.76 13.97
C LEU A 223 -4.79 -18.73 13.52
N GLU A 224 -5.26 -19.62 14.39
CA GLU A 224 -6.39 -20.51 14.10
C GLU A 224 -7.69 -19.72 13.80
N LYS A 225 -7.89 -18.60 14.51
CA LYS A 225 -9.06 -17.74 14.33
C LYS A 225 -8.99 -16.90 13.05
N TRP A 226 -7.85 -16.26 12.80
CA TRP A 226 -7.72 -15.23 11.75
C TRP A 226 -6.93 -15.71 10.51
N GLY A 227 -6.32 -16.89 10.56
CA GLY A 227 -5.56 -17.49 9.47
C GLY A 227 -4.13 -16.98 9.30
N SER A 228 -3.81 -15.78 9.76
CA SER A 228 -2.44 -15.22 9.77
C SER A 228 -2.30 -14.18 10.90
N THR A 229 -1.11 -13.61 11.09
CA THR A 229 -0.92 -12.44 11.97
C THR A 229 -1.50 -11.15 11.39
N GLY A 230 -1.89 -11.17 10.11
CA GLY A 230 -2.40 -10.04 9.33
C GLY A 230 -1.34 -9.06 8.82
N VAL A 231 -0.12 -9.06 9.37
CA VAL A 231 0.93 -8.08 8.95
C VAL A 231 1.36 -8.30 7.50
N GLN A 232 1.68 -9.54 7.11
CA GLN A 232 2.06 -9.85 5.73
C GLN A 232 0.88 -9.66 4.77
N GLU A 233 -0.33 -10.07 5.19
CA GLU A 233 -1.56 -9.91 4.43
C GLU A 233 -1.87 -8.42 4.14
N CYS A 234 -1.59 -7.52 5.10
CA CYS A 234 -1.67 -6.09 4.90
C CYS A 234 -0.73 -5.60 3.80
N LEU A 235 0.53 -6.02 3.83
CA LEU A 235 1.51 -5.59 2.82
C LEU A 235 1.13 -6.12 1.45
N ASP A 236 0.74 -7.39 1.36
CA ASP A 236 0.32 -8.01 0.10
C ASP A 236 -0.94 -7.35 -0.45
N THR A 237 -1.93 -7.06 0.40
CA THR A 237 -3.16 -6.36 -0.03
C THR A 237 -2.85 -4.94 -0.48
N ALA A 238 -1.96 -4.21 0.21
CA ALA A 238 -1.53 -2.89 -0.23
C ALA A 238 -0.87 -2.93 -1.61
N VAL A 239 0.03 -3.88 -1.85
CA VAL A 239 0.76 -4.01 -3.12
C VAL A 239 -0.14 -4.49 -4.26
N TYR A 240 -0.81 -5.62 -4.09
CA TYR A 240 -1.52 -6.30 -5.18
C TYR A 240 -2.93 -5.78 -5.41
N LYS A 241 -3.63 -5.32 -4.37
CA LYS A 241 -5.02 -4.86 -4.47
C LYS A 241 -5.13 -3.35 -4.58
N PHE A 242 -4.44 -2.60 -3.71
CA PHE A 242 -4.57 -1.14 -3.67
C PHE A 242 -3.73 -0.45 -4.75
N LEU A 243 -2.46 -0.83 -4.85
CA LEU A 243 -1.55 -0.31 -5.86
C LEU A 243 -1.68 -1.04 -7.21
N ASN A 244 -2.45 -2.13 -7.24
CA ASN A 244 -2.67 -2.97 -8.42
C ASN A 244 -1.35 -3.34 -9.11
N LEU A 245 -0.32 -3.65 -8.32
CA LEU A 245 0.98 -4.04 -8.81
C LEU A 245 0.99 -5.54 -9.13
N ILE A 246 1.84 -5.93 -10.07
CA ILE A 246 2.12 -7.31 -10.44
C ILE A 246 3.63 -7.57 -10.32
N ALA A 247 4.00 -8.79 -9.97
CA ALA A 247 5.39 -9.22 -9.90
C ALA A 247 5.83 -9.78 -11.25
N VAL A 248 6.89 -9.23 -11.82
CA VAL A 248 7.46 -9.66 -13.10
C VAL A 248 8.94 -9.96 -12.95
N TYR A 249 9.41 -11.01 -13.60
CA TYR A 249 10.77 -11.53 -13.46
C TYR A 249 11.52 -11.41 -14.79
N PRO A 250 12.33 -10.37 -14.99
CA PRO A 250 13.18 -10.30 -16.15
C PRO A 250 14.34 -11.30 -16.03
N VAL A 251 14.65 -11.95 -17.13
CA VAL A 251 15.79 -12.87 -17.27
C VAL A 251 16.52 -12.56 -18.57
N GLU A 252 17.80 -12.90 -18.66
CA GLU A 252 18.51 -12.78 -19.94
C GLU A 252 18.35 -14.06 -20.77
N ASP A 253 18.63 -15.22 -20.16
CA ASP A 253 18.47 -16.53 -20.79
C ASP A 253 17.09 -17.12 -20.47
N GLU A 254 16.22 -17.24 -21.45
CA GLU A 254 14.87 -17.79 -21.29
C GLU A 254 14.86 -19.30 -20.99
N ASN A 255 15.95 -20.03 -21.27
CA ASN A 255 16.04 -21.48 -21.07
C ASN A 255 16.55 -21.83 -19.69
N LYS A 256 17.57 -21.13 -19.23
CA LYS A 256 18.13 -21.31 -17.88
C LYS A 256 17.43 -20.46 -16.84
N LEU A 257 16.65 -19.46 -17.27
CA LEU A 257 16.06 -18.44 -16.41
C LEU A 257 17.14 -17.66 -15.63
N THR A 258 18.30 -17.43 -16.24
CA THR A 258 19.46 -16.83 -15.58
C THR A 258 19.83 -15.45 -16.12
N ASP A 259 20.61 -14.70 -15.34
CA ASP A 259 21.41 -13.56 -15.83
C ASP A 259 22.76 -14.03 -16.45
N LYS A 260 23.62 -13.05 -16.79
CA LYS A 260 25.00 -13.24 -17.26
C LYS A 260 25.89 -14.01 -16.29
N GLU A 261 25.59 -13.94 -14.99
CA GLU A 261 26.37 -14.57 -13.93
C GLU A 261 25.88 -15.99 -13.60
N GLY A 262 24.76 -16.41 -14.21
CA GLY A 262 24.16 -17.72 -13.98
C GLY A 262 23.20 -17.77 -12.79
N ASN A 263 22.83 -16.63 -12.21
CA ASN A 263 21.87 -16.55 -11.11
C ASN A 263 20.45 -16.79 -11.64
N VAL A 264 19.75 -17.79 -11.11
CA VAL A 264 18.39 -18.13 -11.53
C VAL A 264 17.39 -17.12 -10.97
N LEU A 265 16.61 -16.49 -11.85
CA LEU A 265 15.66 -15.41 -11.56
C LEU A 265 16.35 -14.33 -10.72
N PRO A 266 17.29 -13.56 -11.29
CA PRO A 266 18.10 -12.60 -10.54
C PRO A 266 17.24 -11.52 -9.88
N ASP A 267 16.23 -11.03 -10.61
CA ASP A 267 15.43 -9.86 -10.24
C ASP A 267 13.93 -10.14 -10.23
N ALA A 268 13.22 -9.35 -9.42
CA ALA A 268 11.77 -9.32 -9.36
C ALA A 268 11.31 -7.87 -9.23
N PHE A 269 10.56 -7.41 -10.23
CA PHE A 269 10.05 -6.05 -10.27
C PHE A 269 8.57 -6.04 -9.96
N LEU A 270 8.15 -5.09 -9.12
CA LEU A 270 6.75 -4.73 -8.98
C LEU A 270 6.42 -3.61 -9.98
N VAL A 271 5.48 -3.88 -10.89
CA VAL A 271 5.04 -2.93 -11.91
C VAL A 271 3.51 -2.81 -11.89
N PRO A 272 2.94 -1.64 -12.23
CA PRO A 272 1.48 -1.51 -12.34
C PRO A 272 0.90 -2.51 -13.34
N ARG A 273 -0.25 -3.09 -13.02
CA ARG A 273 -1.01 -3.92 -13.97
C ARG A 273 -1.31 -3.12 -15.24
N GLY A 274 -1.09 -3.75 -16.40
CA GLY A 274 -1.19 -3.10 -17.71
C GLY A 274 0.14 -2.56 -18.25
N THR A 275 1.22 -2.61 -17.45
CA THR A 275 2.58 -2.31 -17.95
C THR A 275 2.93 -3.22 -19.12
N THR A 276 3.48 -2.64 -20.19
CA THR A 276 3.85 -3.39 -21.40
C THR A 276 5.28 -3.93 -21.33
N ALA A 277 5.61 -4.90 -22.18
CA ALA A 277 6.96 -5.46 -22.28
C ALA A 277 8.02 -4.38 -22.55
N ARG A 278 7.71 -3.37 -23.37
CA ARG A 278 8.63 -2.26 -23.65
C ARG A 278 8.80 -1.33 -22.44
N GLN A 279 7.74 -1.06 -21.69
CA GLN A 279 7.83 -0.26 -20.47
C GLN A 279 8.65 -0.95 -19.38
N LEU A 280 8.56 -2.29 -19.29
CA LEU A 280 9.46 -3.08 -18.43
C LEU A 280 10.91 -2.94 -18.87
N ALA A 281 11.21 -2.95 -20.18
CA ALA A 281 12.57 -2.72 -20.68
C ALA A 281 13.14 -1.37 -20.19
N TYR A 282 12.35 -0.29 -20.27
CA TYR A 282 12.74 1.02 -19.73
C TYR A 282 12.97 1.01 -18.21
N LYS A 283 12.21 0.21 -17.45
CA LYS A 283 12.41 0.06 -16.00
C LYS A 283 13.70 -0.67 -15.65
N ILE A 284 14.16 -1.59 -16.49
CA ILE A 284 15.43 -2.29 -16.31
C ILE A 284 16.58 -1.35 -16.70
N HIS A 285 16.56 -0.85 -17.93
CA HIS A 285 17.57 0.09 -18.43
C HIS A 285 17.03 0.89 -19.63
N THR A 286 17.33 2.19 -19.68
CA THR A 286 16.84 3.08 -20.74
C THR A 286 17.21 2.59 -22.14
N GLU A 287 18.44 2.10 -22.33
CA GLU A 287 18.91 1.58 -23.63
C GLU A 287 18.15 0.33 -24.11
N LEU A 288 17.72 -0.54 -23.18
CA LEU A 288 16.92 -1.72 -23.52
C LEU A 288 15.53 -1.31 -24.03
N GLY A 289 14.95 -0.25 -23.46
CA GLY A 289 13.68 0.31 -23.91
C GLY A 289 13.77 1.02 -25.26
N GLU A 290 14.87 1.75 -25.51
CA GLU A 290 15.09 2.43 -26.79
C GLU A 290 15.39 1.47 -27.94
N SER A 291 16.15 0.41 -27.66
CA SER A 291 16.54 -0.58 -28.67
C SER A 291 15.71 -1.87 -28.62
N PHE A 292 14.53 -1.82 -28.00
CA PHE A 292 13.62 -2.96 -27.86
C PHE A 292 13.23 -3.54 -29.23
N LEU A 293 13.40 -4.85 -29.41
CA LEU A 293 12.96 -5.55 -30.61
C LEU A 293 11.74 -6.43 -30.33
N TYR A 294 11.81 -7.22 -29.26
CA TYR A 294 10.73 -8.09 -28.79
C TYR A 294 11.08 -8.63 -27.41
N ALA A 295 10.10 -9.27 -26.77
CA ALA A 295 10.33 -10.04 -25.57
C ALA A 295 9.98 -11.52 -25.81
N ILE A 296 10.49 -12.41 -24.97
CA ILE A 296 10.17 -13.84 -24.95
C ILE A 296 9.60 -14.15 -23.58
N ASP A 297 8.41 -14.73 -23.54
CA ASP A 297 7.90 -15.34 -22.32
C ASP A 297 8.59 -16.69 -22.12
N ALA A 298 9.42 -16.78 -21.08
CA ALA A 298 10.24 -17.95 -20.79
C ALA A 298 9.41 -19.18 -20.40
N ARG A 299 8.17 -19.02 -19.92
CA ARG A 299 7.27 -20.13 -19.57
C ARG A 299 6.62 -20.73 -20.81
N THR A 300 6.11 -19.89 -21.70
CA THR A 300 5.42 -20.36 -22.92
C THR A 300 6.35 -20.51 -24.12
N LYS A 301 7.58 -20.02 -24.02
CA LYS A 301 8.58 -19.94 -25.10
C LYS A 301 8.07 -19.18 -26.33
N ARG A 302 7.09 -18.28 -26.13
CA ARG A 302 6.51 -17.48 -27.20
C ARG A 302 7.13 -16.10 -27.24
N ARG A 303 7.37 -15.62 -28.46
CA ARG A 303 7.73 -14.24 -28.72
C ARG A 303 6.52 -13.34 -28.50
N VAL A 304 6.68 -12.31 -27.69
CA VAL A 304 5.68 -11.28 -27.41
C VAL A 304 6.14 -9.94 -27.99
N GLY A 305 5.16 -9.15 -28.46
CA GLY A 305 5.40 -7.82 -29.04
C GLY A 305 5.61 -6.75 -27.98
N GLU A 306 5.84 -5.51 -28.42
CA GLU A 306 6.06 -4.36 -27.53
C GLU A 306 4.83 -4.02 -26.66
N ASP A 307 3.63 -4.17 -27.22
CA ASP A 307 2.35 -3.86 -26.57
C ASP A 307 1.80 -5.00 -25.70
N TYR A 308 2.54 -6.11 -25.58
CA TYR A 308 2.11 -7.20 -24.72
C TYR A 308 2.03 -6.72 -23.28
N GLN A 309 0.82 -6.80 -22.70
CA GLN A 309 0.57 -6.45 -21.31
C GLN A 309 1.03 -7.60 -20.42
N LEU A 310 1.92 -7.25 -19.49
CA LEU A 310 2.51 -8.19 -18.56
C LEU A 310 1.45 -8.72 -17.58
N LYS A 311 1.60 -9.99 -17.22
CA LYS A 311 0.77 -10.67 -16.22
C LYS A 311 1.59 -10.96 -14.97
N ASP A 312 0.87 -11.17 -13.87
CA ASP A 312 1.49 -11.52 -12.61
C ASP A 312 2.21 -12.87 -12.71
N GLY A 313 3.48 -12.89 -12.31
CA GLY A 313 4.34 -14.05 -12.42
C GLY A 313 5.02 -14.23 -13.77
N ASP A 314 4.86 -13.31 -14.72
CA ASP A 314 5.51 -13.42 -16.02
C ASP A 314 7.03 -13.43 -15.88
N VAL A 315 7.68 -14.32 -16.65
CA VAL A 315 9.13 -14.42 -16.72
C VAL A 315 9.54 -14.03 -18.13
N ILE A 316 10.16 -12.86 -18.28
CA ILE A 316 10.33 -12.21 -19.58
C ILE A 316 11.82 -12.04 -19.89
N SER A 317 12.26 -12.57 -21.03
CA SER A 317 13.54 -12.19 -21.62
C SER A 317 13.35 -11.06 -22.63
N ILE A 318 14.13 -9.99 -22.49
CA ILE A 318 14.07 -8.81 -23.35
C ILE A 318 15.17 -8.89 -24.38
N VAL A 319 14.79 -8.86 -25.67
CA VAL A 319 15.74 -8.86 -26.78
C VAL A 319 15.80 -7.45 -27.35
N ALA A 320 16.99 -6.85 -27.26
CA ALA A 320 17.27 -5.50 -27.71
C ALA A 320 18.42 -5.47 -28.73
N ALA A 321 18.36 -4.56 -29.71
CA ALA A 321 19.30 -4.51 -30.82
C ALA A 321 20.75 -4.23 -30.40
N LYS A 322 20.95 -3.53 -29.28
CA LYS A 322 22.27 -3.19 -28.72
C LYS A 322 22.69 -4.12 -27.56
N GLY A 323 21.93 -5.17 -27.26
CA GLY A 323 22.11 -6.02 -26.09
C GLY A 323 22.90 -7.32 -26.31
N ARG A 324 23.75 -7.40 -27.33
CA ARG A 324 24.67 -8.55 -27.54
C ARG A 324 26.05 -8.27 -26.99
#